data_AF-A0A7C1WNE6-F1
#
_entry.id   AF-A0A7C1WNE6-F1
#
_cell.length_a   1.000
_cell.length_b   1.000
_cell.length_c   1.000
_cell.angle_alpha   90.00
_cell.angle_beta   90.00
_cell.angle_gamma   90.00
#
_symmetry.space_group_name_H-M   'P 1'
#
loop_
_entity.id
_entity.type
_entity.pdbx_description
1 polymer ?
#
loop_
_entity_poly.entity_id
_entity_poly.type
_entity_poly.pdbx_seq_one_letter_code
_entity_poly.pdbx_strand_id
1 'polypeptide(L)' 'MQAMRQPRLLLINPWIYDFAAYDLWAKPLGLLYLAAILRRNGFAVDFVDCLATRHPETSGGLNGERSKR' A
#
# COMPACT_ATOMS: atom_id res chain seq x y z
N MET A 1 25.12 11.34 17.32
CA MET A 1 24.06 11.71 16.36
C MET A 1 23.01 10.61 16.39
N GLN A 2 21.80 10.86 16.89
CA GLN A 2 20.73 9.85 16.90
C GLN A 2 20.17 9.70 15.48
N ALA A 3 20.10 8.48 14.96
CA ALA A 3 19.44 8.21 13.69
C ALA A 3 17.93 8.45 13.86
N MET A 4 17.41 9.51 13.25
CA MET A 4 15.99 9.81 13.28
C MET A 4 15.26 8.76 12.44
N ARG A 5 14.56 7.84 13.10
CA ARG A 5 13.86 6.74 12.44
C ARG A 5 12.71 7.31 11.62
N GLN A 6 12.66 7.01 10.33
CA GLN A 6 11.54 7.40 9.46
C GLN A 6 10.23 6.88 10.08
N PRO A 7 9.22 7.74 10.31
CA PRO A 7 7.94 7.27 10.81
C PRO A 7 7.30 6.30 9.80
N ARG A 8 6.72 5.22 10.32
CA ARG A 8 6.09 4.17 9.51
C ARG A 8 4.57 4.31 9.53
N LEU A 9 3.95 4.20 8.36
CA LEU A 9 2.50 4.24 8.17
C LEU A 9 2.03 2.97 7.45
N LEU A 10 0.85 2.49 7.86
CA LEU A 10 0.14 1.39 7.21
C LEU A 10 -1.13 1.94 6.57
N LEU A 11 -1.27 1.75 5.25
CA LEU A 11 -2.45 2.12 4.47
C LEU A 11 -3.24 0.86 4.16
N ILE A 12 -4.55 0.87 4.44
CA ILE A 12 -5.43 -0.29 4.26
C ILE A 12 -6.58 0.11 3.34
N ASN A 13 -6.76 -0.62 2.22
CA ASN A 13 -7.99 -0.61 1.45
C ASN A 13 -8.92 -1.71 2.01
N PRO A 14 -9.96 -1.38 2.78
CA PRO A 14 -10.80 -2.36 3.46
C PRO A 14 -11.71 -3.12 2.50
N TRP A 15 -12.24 -4.27 2.95
CA TRP A 15 -13.34 -4.94 2.25
C TRP A 15 -14.59 -4.06 2.28
N ILE A 16 -15.16 -3.83 1.10
CA ILE A 16 -16.45 -3.21 0.91
C ILE A 16 -17.44 -4.27 0.41
N TYR A 17 -18.66 -4.25 0.93
CA TYR A 17 -19.75 -5.15 0.52
C TYR A 17 -20.79 -4.44 -0.36
N ASP A 18 -20.63 -3.13 -0.57
CA ASP A 18 -21.53 -2.32 -1.40
C ASP A 18 -21.15 -2.48 -2.89
N PHE A 19 -22.09 -3.02 -3.67
CA PHE A 19 -21.93 -3.25 -5.10
C PHE A 19 -21.62 -1.97 -5.88
N ALA A 20 -22.23 -0.84 -5.52
CA ALA A 20 -22.00 0.44 -6.21
C ALA A 20 -20.58 0.97 -5.94
N ALA A 21 -20.03 0.69 -4.76
CA ALA A 21 -18.65 1.04 -4.44
C ALA A 21 -17.64 0.10 -5.12
N TYR A 22 -18.02 -1.12 -5.49
CA TYR A 22 -17.12 -2.06 -6.18
C TYR A 22 -16.82 -1.61 -7.62
N ASP A 23 -17.87 -1.22 -8.37
CA ASP A 23 -17.73 -0.75 -9.76
C ASP A 23 -16.95 0.57 -9.87
N LEU A 24 -17.05 1.45 -8.87
CA LEU A 24 -16.35 2.74 -8.85
C LEU A 24 -14.90 2.63 -8.32
N TRP A 25 -14.57 1.56 -7.58
CA TRP A 25 -13.40 1.52 -6.69
C TRP A 25 -12.56 0.25 -6.81
N ALA A 26 -12.64 -0.45 -7.94
CA ALA A 26 -11.83 -1.64 -8.23
C ALA A 26 -10.30 -1.39 -8.17
N LYS A 27 -9.84 -0.14 -8.12
CA LYS A 27 -8.46 0.22 -7.75
C LYS A 27 -8.46 1.37 -6.74
N PRO A 28 -7.76 1.26 -5.60
CA PRO A 28 -7.70 2.31 -4.58
C PRO A 28 -6.73 3.43 -4.98
N LEU A 29 -6.96 4.06 -6.15
CA LEU A 29 -6.08 5.06 -6.74
C LEU A 29 -5.78 6.22 -5.77
N GLY A 30 -6.80 6.73 -5.06
CA GLY A 30 -6.61 7.77 -4.06
C GLY A 30 -5.64 7.37 -2.94
N LEU A 31 -5.74 6.12 -2.46
CA LEU A 31 -4.85 5.59 -1.43
C LEU A 31 -3.42 5.38 -1.94
N LEU A 32 -3.26 5.00 -3.21
CA LEU A 32 -1.95 4.90 -3.87
C LEU A 32 -1.30 6.28 -4.09
N TYR A 33 -2.08 7.32 -4.42
CA TYR A 33 -1.60 8.70 -4.48
C TYR A 33 -1.10 9.18 -3.12
N LEU A 34 -1.85 8.91 -2.05
CA LEU A 34 -1.43 9.21 -0.68
C LEU A 34 -0.12 8.49 -0.32
N ALA A 35 0.00 7.20 -0.66
CA ALA A 35 1.24 6.46 -0.45
C ALA A 35 2.45 7.11 -1.18
N ALA A 36 2.26 7.57 -2.41
CA ALA A 36 3.30 8.23 -3.19
C ALA A 36 3.73 9.57 -2.54
N ILE A 37 2.77 10.39 -2.10
CA ILE A 37 3.04 11.66 -1.42
C ILE A 37 3.77 11.41 -0.10
N LEU A 38 3.32 10.47 0.72
CA LEU A 38 3.93 10.14 2.00
C LEU A 38 5.38 9.66 1.82
N ARG A 39 5.64 8.77 0.86
CA ARG A 39 7.01 8.32 0.55
C ARG A 39 7.93 9.46 0.13
N ARG A 40 7.43 10.41 -0.67
CA ARG A 40 8.19 11.62 -1.06
C ARG A 40 8.52 12.53 0.12
N ASN A 41 7.73 12.48 1.19
CA ASN A 41 7.94 13.25 2.42
C ASN A 41 8.78 12.50 3.48
N GLY A 42 9.41 11.37 3.13
CA GLY A 42 10.33 10.65 4.02
C GLY A 42 9.65 9.66 4.97
N PHE A 43 8.39 9.30 4.72
CA PHE A 43 7.70 8.25 5.45
C PHE A 43 7.95 6.87 4.83
N ALA A 44 8.09 5.86 5.69
CA ALA A 44 8.04 4.47 5.26
C ALA A 44 6.57 4.00 5.24
N VAL A 45 6.12 3.50 4.10
CA VAL A 45 4.68 3.22 3.85
C VAL A 45 4.47 1.77 3.44
N ASP A 46 3.76 1.04 4.28
CA ASP A 46 3.22 -0.30 4.03
C ASP A 46 1.76 -0.19 3.50
N PHE A 47 1.36 -1.09 2.61
CA PHE A 47 0.04 -1.05 1.96
C PHE A 47 -0.61 -2.44 1.95
N VAL A 48 -1.87 -2.51 2.33
CA VAL A 48 -2.70 -3.73 2.33
C VAL A 48 -3.96 -3.47 1.51
N ASP A 49 -4.18 -4.27 0.48
CA ASP A 49 -5.41 -4.27 -0.29
C ASP A 49 -6.24 -5.50 0.08
N CYS A 50 -7.35 -5.29 0.79
CA CYS A 50 -8.22 -6.38 1.16
C CYS A 50 -9.03 -6.85 -0.08
N LEU A 51 -9.44 -5.96 -1.00
CA LEU A 51 -10.21 -6.35 -2.19
C LEU A 51 -9.42 -7.18 -3.21
N ALA A 52 -8.10 -7.25 -3.06
CA ALA A 52 -7.26 -8.08 -3.91
C ALA A 52 -7.59 -9.56 -3.69
N THR A 53 -8.31 -10.16 -4.64
CA THR A 53 -8.46 -11.62 -4.73
C THR A 53 -7.07 -12.22 -4.86
N ARG A 54 -6.65 -12.98 -3.85
CA ARG A 54 -5.36 -13.66 -3.82
C ARG A 54 -5.42 -14.83 -4.82
N HIS A 55 -5.24 -14.54 -6.10
CA HIS A 55 -5.06 -15.57 -7.12
C HIS A 55 -3.78 -16.36 -6.80
N PRO A 56 -3.81 -17.71 -6.75
CA PRO A 56 -2.64 -18.55 -6.42
C PRO A 56 -1.47 -18.40 -7.40
N GLU A 57 -1.66 -17.75 -8.55
CA GLU A 57 -0.67 -17.62 -9.63
C GLU A 57 -0.06 -16.22 -9.75
N THR A 58 0.47 -15.63 -8.69
CA THR A 58 1.54 -14.61 -8.84
C THR A 58 2.47 -14.57 -7.62
N SER A 59 3.34 -15.56 -7.50
CA SER A 59 4.58 -15.44 -6.71
C SER A 59 5.60 -14.63 -7.51
N GLY A 60 5.40 -13.31 -7.69
CA GLY A 60 6.31 -12.51 -8.52
C GLY A 60 6.11 -10.99 -8.40
N GLY A 61 7.00 -10.35 -7.65
CA GLY A 61 7.18 -8.88 -7.57
C GLY A 61 6.08 -8.18 -6.78
N LEU A 62 6.31 -7.65 -5.58
CA LEU A 62 7.16 -6.50 -5.32
C LEU A 62 7.84 -6.70 -3.95
N ASN A 63 8.97 -7.41 -3.95
CA ASN A 63 9.88 -7.38 -2.81
C ASN A 63 10.52 -5.99 -2.81
N GLY A 64 9.91 -5.05 -2.09
CA GLY A 64 10.48 -3.73 -1.82
C GLY A 64 11.91 -3.91 -1.33
N GLU A 65 12.82 -3.18 -1.98
CA GLU A 65 14.25 -3.28 -1.87
C GLU A 65 14.70 -3.49 -0.42
N ARG A 66 15.21 -4.69 -0.18
CA ARG A 66 15.89 -5.04 1.06
C ARG A 66 17.12 -4.14 1.14
N SER A 67 17.01 -3.15 2.02
CA SER A 67 18.07 -2.27 2.51
C SER A 67 19.45 -2.90 2.33
N LYS A 68 20.26 -2.34 1.42
CA LYS A 68 21.71 -2.49 1.48
C LYS A 68 22.15 -2.02 2.88
N ARG A 69 22.57 -2.96 3.70
CA ARG A 69 23.40 -2.79 4.89
C ARG A 69 24.42 -3.91 4.87
#